data_AF-A0A9P6ZKX9-F1
#
_entry.id   AF-A0A9P6ZKX9-F1
#
_cell.length_a   1.000
_cell.length_b   1.000
_cell.length_c   1.000
_cell.angle_alpha   90.00
_cell.angle_beta   90.00
_cell.angle_gamma   90.00
#
_symmetry.space_group_name_H-M   'P 1'
#
loop_
_entity.id
_entity.type
_entity.pdbx_description
1 polymer ?
#
loop_
_entity_poly.entity_id
_entity_poly.type
_entity_poly.pdbx_seq_one_letter_code
_entity_poly.pdbx_strand_id
1 'polypeptide(L)'
;NSHAQRKFIELIFDRTGKYANWDPPSEIQVVSYGRIENATGNLSVEGNIYSDKFKQLLINAGIDPESDEHHAKDCPEESEFTTWSNNVKRIDMNAESHVGVPGIAAASIKGTWQVKKGITGAVLLMDNPRMKHITSDVLGKLASIKLLQSMHLVTKVFYCPAFSLYLSDTSGEKITMALLTSAPVVAHA
;
A
#
# COMPACT_ATOMS: atom_id res chain seq x y z
N ASN A 1 20.34 -1.60 3.29
CA ASN A 1 19.18 -2.26 2.66
C ASN A 1 18.11 -1.33 2.09
N SER A 2 18.27 0.00 2.13
CA SER A 2 17.36 0.98 1.50
C SER A 2 17.09 0.74 0.01
N HIS A 3 18.10 0.26 -0.73
CA HIS A 3 17.98 0.00 -2.17
C HIS A 3 16.95 -1.09 -2.53
N ALA A 4 16.81 -2.14 -1.72
CA ALA A 4 15.86 -3.23 -1.99
C ALA A 4 14.42 -2.77 -1.78
N GLN A 5 14.15 -2.07 -0.67
CA GLN A 5 12.85 -1.47 -0.39
C GLN A 5 12.45 -0.49 -1.49
N ARG A 6 13.36 0.43 -1.85
CA ARG A 6 13.15 1.38 -2.94
C ARG A 6 12.79 0.67 -4.25
N LYS A 7 13.56 -0.37 -4.60
CA LYS A 7 13.35 -1.13 -5.84
C LYS A 7 11.98 -1.82 -5.86
N PHE A 8 11.58 -2.38 -4.73
CA PHE A 8 10.26 -2.99 -4.58
C PHE A 8 9.15 -1.93 -4.76
N ILE A 9 9.28 -0.77 -4.12
CA ILE A 9 8.32 0.34 -4.24
C ILE A 9 8.14 0.76 -5.70
N GLU A 10 9.24 0.97 -6.42
CA GLU A 10 9.22 1.36 -7.84
C GLU A 10 8.51 0.31 -8.70
N LEU A 11 8.84 -0.96 -8.53
CA LEU A 11 8.25 -2.04 -9.33
C LEU A 11 6.74 -2.19 -9.14
N ILE A 12 6.23 -1.96 -7.93
CA ILE A 12 4.79 -1.96 -7.64
C ILE A 12 4.13 -0.66 -8.10
N PHE A 13 4.80 0.48 -7.94
CA PHE A 13 4.31 1.78 -8.40
C PHE A 13 4.15 1.81 -9.92
N ASP A 14 5.13 1.33 -10.68
CA ASP A 14 5.08 1.25 -12.14
C ASP A 14 3.90 0.42 -12.65
N ARG A 15 3.44 -0.56 -11.84
CA ARG A 15 2.26 -1.37 -12.16
C ARG A 15 0.95 -0.69 -11.77
N THR A 16 0.91 -0.06 -10.61
CA THR A 16 -0.34 0.29 -9.93
C THR A 16 -0.62 1.78 -9.81
N GLY A 17 0.39 2.62 -10.02
CA GLY A 17 0.39 4.05 -9.66
C GLY A 17 0.33 4.31 -8.15
N LYS A 18 0.50 3.27 -7.32
CA LYS A 18 0.38 3.35 -5.85
C LYS A 18 1.74 3.16 -5.20
N TYR A 19 2.06 4.02 -4.24
CA TYR A 19 3.28 3.88 -3.47
C TYR A 19 3.14 2.73 -2.46
N ALA A 20 4.02 1.77 -2.64
CA ALA A 20 4.16 0.58 -1.83
C ALA A 20 4.99 0.84 -0.54
N ASN A 21 4.79 2.01 0.08
CA ASN A 21 5.61 2.44 1.20
C ASN A 21 5.08 1.80 2.49
N TRP A 22 5.67 0.66 2.85
CA TRP A 22 5.32 -0.09 4.05
C TRP A 22 6.47 -0.02 5.06
N ASP A 23 6.25 0.75 6.13
CA ASP A 23 7.06 0.78 7.33
C ASP A 23 6.13 0.65 8.55
N PRO A 24 6.00 -0.54 9.15
CA PRO A 24 5.07 -0.81 10.24
C PRO A 24 5.10 0.18 11.44
N PRO A 25 6.24 0.72 11.88
CA PRO A 25 6.28 1.71 12.98
C PRO A 25 5.79 3.12 12.60
N SER A 26 5.60 3.42 11.32
CA SER A 26 5.26 4.77 10.84
C SER A 26 3.83 4.80 10.27
N GLU A 27 2.84 5.16 11.07
CA GLU A 27 1.45 5.25 10.59
C GLU A 27 1.27 6.45 9.65
N ILE A 28 1.19 6.16 8.34
CA ILE A 28 0.85 7.16 7.33
C ILE A 28 -0.67 7.28 7.26
N GLN A 29 -1.19 8.48 7.51
CA GLN A 29 -2.63 8.75 7.48
C GLN A 29 -3.04 9.42 6.17
N VAL A 30 -4.31 9.25 5.79
CA VAL A 30 -4.89 10.07 4.73
C VAL A 30 -4.79 11.53 5.15
N VAL A 31 -4.48 12.38 4.18
CA VAL A 31 -4.24 13.82 4.30
C VAL A 31 -2.95 14.23 5.03
N SER A 32 -2.11 13.27 5.41
CA SER A 32 -0.73 13.56 5.77
C SER A 32 0.00 14.18 4.57
N TYR A 33 0.92 15.10 4.84
CA TYR A 33 1.79 15.66 3.82
C TYR A 33 3.26 15.54 4.21
N GLY A 34 4.14 15.55 3.21
CA GLY A 34 5.57 15.48 3.44
C GLY A 34 6.39 15.35 2.17
N ARG A 35 7.56 14.73 2.27
CA ARG A 35 8.50 14.57 1.17
C ARG A 35 8.91 13.12 1.01
N ILE A 36 9.03 12.67 -0.24
CA ILE A 36 9.60 11.37 -0.55
C ILE A 36 11.11 11.49 -0.44
N GLU A 37 11.72 10.69 0.43
CA GLU A 37 13.17 10.57 0.52
C GLU A 37 13.69 9.81 -0.71
N ASN A 38 14.56 10.43 -1.50
CA ASN A 38 15.01 9.86 -2.76
C ASN A 38 15.77 8.53 -2.60
N ALA A 39 16.48 8.35 -1.49
CA ALA A 39 17.30 7.15 -1.26
C ALA A 39 16.47 5.90 -0.94
N THR A 40 15.38 6.06 -0.18
CA THR A 40 14.56 4.96 0.34
C THR A 40 13.23 4.84 -0.39
N GLY A 41 12.72 5.95 -0.93
CA GLY A 41 11.34 6.06 -1.42
C GLY A 41 10.31 6.22 -0.31
N ASN A 42 10.74 6.36 0.94
CA ASN A 42 9.85 6.53 2.07
C ASN A 42 9.30 7.96 2.08
N LEU A 43 8.01 8.09 2.40
CA LEU A 43 7.41 9.37 2.74
C LEU A 43 7.84 9.77 4.16
N SER A 44 8.65 10.82 4.26
CA SER A 44 8.88 11.51 5.52
C SER A 44 7.68 12.44 5.78
N VAL A 45 6.82 12.04 6.72
CA VAL A 45 5.62 12.79 7.09
C VAL A 45 6.01 14.04 7.88
N GLU A 46 5.63 15.20 7.38
CA GLU A 46 5.88 16.50 8.03
C GLU A 46 4.66 17.01 8.80
N GLY A 47 3.47 16.48 8.53
CA GLY A 47 2.24 16.87 9.23
C GLY A 47 0.97 16.35 8.56
N ASN A 48 -0.16 16.95 8.95
CA ASN A 48 -1.50 16.64 8.47
C ASN A 48 -2.23 17.96 8.16
N ILE A 49 -2.96 18.03 7.05
CA ILE A 49 -3.64 19.27 6.63
C ILE A 49 -4.78 19.70 7.57
N TYR A 50 -5.31 18.82 8.43
CA TYR A 50 -6.31 19.22 9.43
C TYR A 50 -5.68 19.70 10.75
N SER A 51 -4.35 19.79 10.82
CA SER A 51 -3.68 20.42 11.96
C SER A 51 -4.00 21.92 12.06
N ASP A 52 -3.88 22.50 13.26
CA ASP A 52 -4.17 23.92 13.52
C ASP A 52 -3.40 24.87 12.58
N LYS A 53 -2.18 24.48 12.17
CA LYS A 53 -1.35 25.23 11.22
C LYS A 53 -2.03 25.47 9.87
N PHE A 54 -2.91 24.56 9.44
CA PHE A 54 -3.55 24.61 8.13
C PHE A 54 -5.00 25.09 8.16
N LYS A 55 -5.64 25.19 9.33
CA LYS A 55 -7.07 25.56 9.45
C LYS A 55 -7.45 26.79 8.63
N GLN A 56 -6.69 27.89 8.77
CA GLN A 56 -6.99 29.11 8.03
C GLN A 56 -6.79 28.95 6.50
N LEU A 57 -5.81 28.15 6.08
CA LEU A 57 -5.58 27.86 4.66
C LEU A 57 -6.72 27.04 4.06
N LEU A 58 -7.25 26.07 4.81
CA LEU A 58 -8.41 25.28 4.41
C LEU A 58 -9.67 26.15 4.26
N ILE A 59 -9.96 26.99 5.26
CA ILE A 59 -11.13 27.90 5.23
C ILE A 59 -11.03 28.83 4.02
N ASN A 60 -9.85 29.40 3.75
CA ASN A 60 -9.62 30.27 2.60
C ASN A 60 -9.80 29.53 1.26
N ALA A 61 -9.57 28.22 1.23
CA ALA A 61 -9.79 27.36 0.06
C ALA A 61 -11.24 26.85 -0.04
N GLY A 62 -12.14 27.26 0.85
CA GLY A 62 -13.53 26.80 0.88
C GLY A 62 -13.68 25.37 1.42
N ILE A 63 -12.75 24.93 2.26
CA ILE A 63 -12.80 23.66 2.98
C ILE A 63 -13.07 23.99 4.44
N ASP A 64 -14.19 23.53 4.96
CA ASP A 64 -14.51 23.59 6.39
C ASP A 64 -13.83 22.42 7.11
N PRO A 65 -12.80 22.65 7.96
CA PRO A 65 -12.09 21.59 8.66
C PRO A 65 -12.93 20.92 9.77
N GLU A 66 -14.06 21.48 10.16
CA GLU A 66 -14.93 20.90 11.19
C GLU A 66 -16.09 20.09 10.57
N SER A 67 -16.24 20.13 9.25
CA SER A 67 -17.28 19.39 8.53
C SER A 67 -16.82 17.97 8.17
N ASP A 68 -17.57 16.97 8.65
CA ASP A 68 -17.35 15.56 8.32
C ASP A 68 -17.38 15.27 6.81
N GLU A 69 -18.08 16.09 6.01
CA GLU A 69 -18.14 15.92 4.56
C GLU A 69 -16.78 16.15 3.89
N HIS A 70 -15.94 16.98 4.51
CA HIS A 70 -14.60 17.29 4.03
C HIS A 70 -13.53 16.37 4.58
N HIS A 71 -13.85 15.46 5.51
CA HIS A 71 -12.91 14.50 6.07
C HIS A 71 -12.71 13.26 5.19
N ALA A 72 -11.64 12.52 5.49
CA ALA A 72 -11.35 11.25 4.84
C ALA A 72 -12.47 10.25 5.11
N LYS A 73 -12.86 9.50 4.07
CA LYS A 73 -13.92 8.50 4.13
C LYS A 73 -13.33 7.10 4.05
N ASP A 74 -13.91 6.20 4.82
CA ASP A 74 -13.70 4.77 4.66
C ASP A 74 -14.42 4.29 3.39
N CYS A 75 -13.71 3.53 2.56
CA CYS A 75 -14.33 2.76 1.50
C CYS A 75 -14.76 1.39 2.01
N PRO A 76 -15.82 0.80 1.43
CA PRO A 76 -16.14 -0.60 1.69
C PRO A 76 -14.93 -1.50 1.36
N GLU A 77 -14.79 -2.60 2.10
CA GLU A 77 -13.70 -3.57 1.96
C GLU A 77 -13.55 -4.02 0.49
N GLU A 78 -12.34 -3.88 -0.07
CA GLU A 78 -11.99 -4.61 -1.29
C GLU A 78 -11.61 -6.02 -0.85
N SER A 79 -12.28 -7.04 -1.38
CA SER A 79 -12.17 -8.41 -0.85
C SER A 79 -10.73 -8.95 -0.87
N GLU A 80 -9.91 -8.58 -1.87
CA GLU A 80 -8.48 -8.93 -1.93
C GLU A 80 -7.70 -7.93 -2.82
N PHE A 81 -6.56 -7.41 -2.35
CA PHE A 81 -5.62 -6.64 -3.17
C PHE A 81 -4.32 -7.42 -3.32
N THR A 82 -4.27 -8.26 -4.35
CA THR A 82 -3.06 -8.96 -4.78
C THR A 82 -2.54 -8.30 -6.05
N THR A 83 -1.27 -7.89 -6.06
CA THR A 83 -0.63 -7.27 -7.22
C THR A 83 0.82 -7.70 -7.39
N TRP A 84 1.35 -7.55 -8.59
CA TRP A 84 2.73 -7.91 -8.92
C TRP A 84 3.26 -7.00 -10.03
N SER A 85 4.58 -6.79 -10.05
CA SER A 85 5.26 -5.95 -11.04
C SER A 85 5.08 -6.46 -12.47
N ASN A 86 5.29 -5.60 -13.47
CA ASN A 86 5.21 -5.96 -14.89
C ASN A 86 6.18 -7.09 -15.32
N ASN A 87 7.22 -7.36 -14.53
CA ASN A 87 8.22 -8.41 -14.77
C ASN A 87 7.79 -9.80 -14.28
N VAL A 88 6.62 -9.88 -13.67
CA VAL A 88 6.07 -11.08 -13.06
C VAL A 88 4.78 -11.46 -13.77
N LYS A 89 4.58 -12.77 -13.98
CA LYS A 89 3.29 -13.32 -14.41
C LYS A 89 2.74 -14.25 -13.34
N ARG A 90 1.44 -14.16 -13.07
CA ARG A 90 0.73 -15.19 -12.32
C ARG A 90 0.61 -16.42 -13.24
N ILE A 91 0.93 -17.59 -12.69
CA ILE A 91 0.69 -18.87 -13.35
C ILE A 91 -0.45 -19.52 -12.58
N ASP A 92 -1.60 -19.69 -13.23
CA ASP A 92 -2.74 -20.35 -12.59
C ASP A 92 -2.38 -21.76 -12.16
N MET A 93 -2.74 -22.07 -10.92
CA MET A 93 -2.36 -23.31 -10.27
C MET A 93 -3.32 -24.41 -10.70
N ASN A 94 -2.85 -25.36 -11.51
CA ASN A 94 -3.50 -26.67 -11.56
C ASN A 94 -3.36 -27.32 -10.17
N ALA A 95 -4.41 -28.01 -9.71
CA ALA A 95 -4.55 -28.57 -8.37
C ALA A 95 -3.37 -29.43 -7.89
N GLU A 96 -2.57 -29.98 -8.82
CA GLU A 96 -1.38 -30.79 -8.55
C GLU A 96 -0.20 -30.02 -7.94
N SER A 97 -0.17 -28.68 -8.07
CA SER A 97 0.96 -27.85 -7.60
C SER A 97 0.97 -27.56 -6.09
N HIS A 98 -0.02 -28.06 -5.35
CA HIS A 98 -0.16 -27.88 -3.90
C HIS A 98 0.36 -29.06 -3.07
N VAL A 99 0.82 -30.14 -3.71
CA VAL A 99 1.31 -31.33 -3.02
C VAL A 99 2.56 -30.98 -2.21
N GLY A 100 2.42 -30.84 -0.89
CA GLY A 100 3.54 -30.72 0.04
C GLY A 100 3.64 -29.42 0.84
N VAL A 101 2.74 -28.43 0.64
CA VAL A 101 2.72 -27.23 1.51
C VAL A 101 1.51 -27.29 2.46
N PRO A 102 1.72 -27.54 3.77
CA PRO A 102 0.64 -27.57 4.75
C PRO A 102 -0.17 -26.26 4.77
N GLY A 103 -1.49 -26.36 4.89
CA GLY A 103 -2.38 -25.20 5.06
C GLY A 103 -2.75 -24.43 3.79
N ILE A 104 -2.05 -24.60 2.67
CA ILE A 104 -2.33 -23.86 1.42
C ILE A 104 -3.76 -24.02 0.91
N ALA A 105 -4.40 -25.17 1.13
CA ALA A 105 -5.80 -25.38 0.75
C ALA A 105 -6.73 -24.36 1.44
N ALA A 106 -6.44 -23.99 2.69
CA ALA A 106 -7.24 -23.11 3.54
C ALA A 106 -6.80 -21.63 3.52
N ALA A 107 -5.75 -21.29 2.76
CA ALA A 107 -5.30 -19.89 2.62
C ALA A 107 -6.36 -19.04 1.90
N SER A 108 -6.65 -17.85 2.44
CA SER A 108 -7.53 -16.86 1.79
C SER A 108 -6.90 -16.38 0.48
N ILE A 109 -5.60 -16.04 0.54
CA ILE A 109 -4.83 -15.61 -0.63
C ILE A 109 -3.75 -16.64 -0.92
N LYS A 110 -3.72 -17.16 -2.15
CA LYS A 110 -2.67 -18.04 -2.64
C LYS A 110 -2.44 -17.89 -4.13
N GLY A 111 -1.20 -18.14 -4.56
CA GLY A 111 -0.87 -18.18 -5.96
C GLY A 111 0.56 -18.60 -6.23
N THR A 112 0.84 -18.75 -7.51
CA THR A 112 2.18 -18.97 -8.01
C THR A 112 2.52 -17.90 -9.04
N TRP A 113 3.71 -17.34 -8.89
CA TRP A 113 4.23 -16.29 -9.75
C TRP A 113 5.55 -16.73 -10.36
N GLN A 114 5.77 -16.31 -11.60
CA GLN A 114 7.00 -16.55 -12.33
C GLN A 114 7.63 -15.22 -12.68
N VAL A 115 8.86 -15.02 -12.23
CA VAL A 115 9.67 -13.85 -12.55
C VAL A 115 10.36 -14.08 -13.89
N LYS A 116 10.43 -13.05 -14.73
CA LYS A 116 11.24 -13.08 -15.95
C LYS A 116 12.73 -13.16 -15.58
N LYS A 117 13.47 -14.12 -16.17
CA LYS A 117 14.91 -14.27 -15.95
C LYS A 117 15.69 -13.02 -16.38
N GLY A 118 16.72 -12.67 -15.61
CA GLY A 118 17.61 -11.53 -15.86
C GLY A 118 17.06 -10.18 -15.38
N ILE A 119 15.87 -10.14 -14.76
CA ILE A 119 15.27 -8.91 -14.24
C ILE A 119 14.57 -9.18 -12.91
N THR A 120 14.60 -8.19 -12.02
CA THR A 120 13.91 -8.24 -10.73
C THR A 120 12.39 -8.09 -10.91
N GLY A 121 11.63 -8.87 -10.16
CA GLY A 121 10.19 -8.79 -10.01
C GLY A 121 9.79 -8.54 -8.55
N ALA A 122 8.59 -8.01 -8.37
CA ALA A 122 7.98 -7.78 -7.06
C ALA A 122 6.57 -8.38 -7.01
N VAL A 123 6.19 -8.93 -5.85
CA VAL A 123 4.85 -9.43 -5.55
C VAL A 123 4.40 -8.89 -4.20
N LEU A 124 3.14 -8.43 -4.15
CA LEU A 124 2.45 -7.94 -2.96
C LEU A 124 1.14 -8.70 -2.79
N LEU A 125 0.98 -9.31 -1.62
CA LEU A 125 -0.28 -9.91 -1.17
C LEU A 125 -0.82 -9.09 0.00
N MET A 126 -2.07 -8.66 -0.05
CA MET A 126 -2.76 -7.99 1.07
C MET A 126 -4.09 -8.70 1.32
N ASP A 127 -4.26 -9.21 2.55
CA ASP A 127 -5.49 -9.87 3.01
C ASP A 127 -6.46 -8.83 3.57
N ASN A 128 -7.71 -8.86 3.09
CA ASN A 128 -8.78 -7.95 3.50
C ASN A 128 -8.35 -6.47 3.62
N PRO A 129 -7.73 -5.89 2.57
CA PRO A 129 -7.29 -4.51 2.61
C PRO A 129 -8.49 -3.57 2.69
N ARG A 130 -8.41 -2.65 3.64
CA ARG A 130 -9.32 -1.53 3.78
C ARG A 130 -8.66 -0.27 3.24
N MET A 131 -9.50 0.65 2.80
CA MET A 131 -9.04 1.87 2.17
C MET A 131 -9.72 3.07 2.78
N LYS A 132 -8.91 4.09 3.10
CA LYS A 132 -9.38 5.43 3.41
C LYS A 132 -8.93 6.37 2.30
N HIS A 133 -9.76 7.34 1.95
CA HIS A 133 -9.40 8.36 0.97
C HIS A 133 -10.03 9.70 1.28
N ILE A 134 -9.39 10.76 0.80
CA ILE A 134 -9.98 12.10 0.78
C ILE A 134 -10.92 12.23 -0.42
N THR A 135 -11.95 13.08 -0.31
CA THR A 135 -12.94 13.29 -1.37
C THR A 135 -12.35 14.13 -2.52
N SER A 136 -12.88 13.93 -3.74
CA SER A 136 -12.41 14.66 -4.93
C SER A 136 -12.66 16.16 -4.87
N ASP A 137 -13.76 16.59 -4.23
CA ASP A 137 -14.06 18.01 -4.00
C ASP A 137 -12.96 18.69 -3.19
N VAL A 138 -12.56 18.07 -2.08
CA VAL A 138 -11.49 18.59 -1.22
C VAL A 138 -10.16 18.58 -1.97
N LEU A 139 -9.83 17.51 -2.73
CA LEU A 139 -8.61 17.47 -3.55
C LEU A 139 -8.49 18.64 -4.52
N GLY A 140 -9.59 18.97 -5.21
CA GLY A 140 -9.62 20.09 -6.15
C GLY A 140 -9.30 21.42 -5.46
N LYS A 141 -9.89 21.64 -4.28
CA LYS A 141 -9.67 22.85 -3.47
C LYS A 141 -8.24 22.93 -2.92
N LEU A 142 -7.66 21.80 -2.48
CA LEU A 142 -6.29 21.75 -1.93
C LEU A 142 -5.22 22.16 -2.96
N ALA A 143 -5.47 22.00 -4.26
CA ALA A 143 -4.52 22.43 -5.31
C ALA A 143 -4.25 23.94 -5.29
N SER A 144 -5.15 24.74 -4.71
CA SER A 144 -4.99 26.19 -4.55
C SER A 144 -4.00 26.58 -3.43
N ILE A 145 -3.66 25.65 -2.53
CA ILE A 145 -2.81 25.91 -1.38
C ILE A 145 -1.34 25.79 -1.79
N LYS A 146 -0.67 26.94 -1.97
CA LYS A 146 0.73 27.03 -2.41
C LYS A 146 1.71 26.18 -1.58
N LEU A 147 1.49 26.08 -0.27
CA LEU A 147 2.35 25.28 0.62
C LEU A 147 2.39 23.80 0.22
N LEU A 148 1.28 23.25 -0.30
CA LEU A 148 1.19 21.85 -0.72
C LEU A 148 1.79 21.59 -2.10
N GLN A 149 2.00 22.62 -2.93
CA GLN A 149 2.50 22.46 -4.30
C GLN A 149 3.95 21.92 -4.37
N SER A 150 4.72 22.06 -3.29
CA SER A 150 6.09 21.55 -3.19
C SER A 150 6.20 20.26 -2.37
N MET A 151 5.06 19.68 -1.97
CA MET A 151 4.98 18.54 -1.07
C MET A 151 4.16 17.40 -1.72
N HIS A 152 4.29 16.21 -1.14
CA HIS A 152 3.44 15.07 -1.47
C HIS A 152 2.31 15.01 -0.46
N LEU A 153 1.07 14.95 -0.95
CA LEU A 153 -0.13 14.76 -0.13
C LEU A 153 -0.60 13.32 -0.25
N VAL A 154 -0.88 12.69 0.90
CA VAL A 154 -1.45 11.35 0.96
C VAL A 154 -2.95 11.44 0.71
N THR A 155 -3.38 11.09 -0.49
CA THR A 155 -4.80 11.17 -0.89
C THR A 155 -5.58 9.90 -0.58
N LYS A 156 -4.88 8.77 -0.44
CA LYS A 156 -5.45 7.45 -0.21
C LYS A 156 -4.45 6.58 0.54
N VAL A 157 -4.92 5.83 1.52
CA VAL A 157 -4.13 4.84 2.27
C VAL A 157 -4.85 3.49 2.23
N PHE A 158 -4.08 2.43 2.01
CA PHE A 158 -4.53 1.06 2.19
C PHE A 158 -3.93 0.52 3.48
N TYR A 159 -4.76 -0.06 4.33
CA TYR A 159 -4.33 -0.74 5.54
C TYR A 159 -4.92 -2.14 5.53
N CYS A 160 -4.14 -3.12 5.98
CA CYS A 160 -4.55 -4.52 6.00
C CYS A 160 -4.00 -5.19 7.26
N PRO A 161 -4.75 -6.13 7.86
CA PRO A 161 -4.28 -6.90 9.02
C PRO A 161 -3.09 -7.81 8.69
N ALA A 162 -3.02 -8.33 7.45
CA ALA A 162 -1.96 -9.22 7.02
C ALA A 162 -1.53 -8.92 5.59
N PHE A 163 -0.21 -8.96 5.35
CA PHE A 163 0.38 -8.79 4.03
C PHE A 163 1.67 -9.58 3.89
N SER A 164 2.11 -9.78 2.65
CA SER A 164 3.44 -10.30 2.34
C SER A 164 4.05 -9.56 1.16
N LEU A 165 5.35 -9.26 1.29
CA LEU A 165 6.16 -8.57 0.30
C LEU A 165 7.23 -9.54 -0.18
N TYR A 166 7.39 -9.64 -1.50
CA TYR A 166 8.45 -10.41 -2.09
C TYR A 166 9.15 -9.62 -3.19
N LEU A 167 10.48 -9.53 -3.10
CA LEU A 167 11.34 -8.99 -4.13
C LEU A 167 12.27 -10.12 -4.59
N SER A 168 12.20 -10.45 -5.87
CA SER A 168 13.06 -11.50 -6.44
C SER A 168 14.49 -11.01 -6.60
N ASP A 169 15.40 -11.94 -6.85
CA ASP A 169 16.66 -11.59 -7.51
C ASP A 169 16.48 -11.57 -9.04
N THR A 170 17.56 -11.76 -9.81
CA THR A 170 17.52 -11.82 -11.28
C THR A 170 17.53 -13.25 -11.84
N SER A 171 17.39 -14.27 -11.01
CA SER A 171 17.49 -15.69 -11.39
C SER A 171 16.34 -16.15 -12.31
N GLY A 172 15.18 -15.48 -12.24
CA GLY A 172 13.97 -15.90 -12.94
C GLY A 172 13.24 -17.05 -12.24
N GLU A 173 13.21 -17.02 -10.91
CA GLU A 173 12.59 -18.02 -10.07
C GLU A 173 11.06 -18.09 -10.20
N LYS A 174 10.51 -19.25 -9.79
CA LYS A 174 9.09 -19.52 -9.63
C LYS A 174 8.78 -19.54 -8.14
N ILE A 175 7.86 -18.69 -7.71
CA ILE A 175 7.51 -18.53 -6.30
C ILE A 175 6.07 -18.94 -6.07
N THR A 176 5.82 -19.62 -4.96
CA THR A 176 4.47 -19.88 -4.46
C THR A 176 4.34 -19.19 -3.12
N MET A 177 3.32 -18.35 -2.99
CA MET A 177 3.04 -17.62 -1.76
C MET A 177 1.59 -17.85 -1.36
N ALA A 178 1.36 -17.92 -0.05
CA ALA A 178 0.03 -18.03 0.54
C ALA A 178 -0.01 -17.30 1.87
N LEU A 179 -1.12 -16.62 2.15
CA LEU A 179 -1.41 -16.01 3.46
C LEU A 179 -2.40 -16.91 4.21
N LEU A 180 -1.99 -17.37 5.38
CA LEU A 180 -2.76 -18.25 6.24
C LEU A 180 -3.31 -17.43 7.42
N THR A 181 -4.62 -17.40 7.56
CA THR A 181 -5.26 -16.88 8.77
C THR A 181 -5.24 -17.95 9.85
N SER A 182 -4.41 -17.79 10.88
CA SER A 182 -4.51 -18.59 12.10
C SER A 182 -5.47 -17.91 13.09
N ALA A 183 -6.30 -18.68 13.79
CA ALA A 183 -7.05 -18.14 14.93
C ALA A 183 -6.07 -17.54 15.96
N PRO A 184 -6.43 -16.44 16.65
CA PRO A 184 -5.57 -15.86 17.67
C PRO A 184 -5.22 -16.93 18.71
N VAL A 185 -3.93 -17.04 19.05
CA VAL A 185 -3.50 -17.89 20.16
C VAL A 185 -4.09 -17.28 21.42
N VAL A 186 -5.13 -17.91 21.97
CA VAL A 186 -5.65 -17.56 23.29
C VAL A 186 -4.54 -17.89 24.28
N ALA A 187 -3.82 -16.88 24.74
CA ALA A 187 -2.91 -17.04 25.86
C ALA A 187 -3.77 -17.37 27.08
N HIS A 188 -3.74 -18.63 27.51
CA HIS A 188 -4.24 -19.00 28.83
C HIS A 188 -3.34 -18.33 29.86
N ALA A 189 -3.91 -17.37 30.60
CA ALA A 189 -3.31 -16.78 31.80
C ALA A 189 -3.36 -17.76 32.96
#